data_AF-A0A3R9RSB7-F1
#
_entry.id   AF-A0A3R9RSB7-F1
#
_cell.length_a   1.000
_cell.length_b   1.000
_cell.length_c   1.000
_cell.angle_alpha   90.00
_cell.angle_beta   90.00
_cell.angle_gamma   90.00
#
_symmetry.space_group_name_H-M   'P 1'
#
loop_
_entity.id
_entity.type
_entity.pdbx_description
1 polymer ?
#
loop_
_entity_poly.entity_id
_entity_poly.type
_entity_poly.pdbx_seq_one_letter_code
_entity_poly.pdbx_strand_id
1 'polypeptide(L)'
;MPRKRVIIVGKVHDVGYRPFLLGIAGFLGIERFYADNIMIEGKQAVEILLDSSEDKISTFMDLIQRKRPENAVVEEIRAEEYLGDVMRMEDYYRYLTAMQLEKIVSYGGQMLRKQDETIQVIKEEGKKTRKMISSRTKLLSSKLDNITRLLEERFKKLEEDVERIKRALIKAGIDIQ
;
A
#
# COMPACT_ATOMS: atom_id res chain seq x y z
N MET A 1 42.75 -13.75 10.59
CA MET A 1 41.30 -14.04 10.54
C MET A 1 40.98 -14.53 9.14
N PRO A 2 40.24 -15.64 8.99
CA PRO A 2 39.79 -16.10 7.69
C PRO A 2 38.89 -15.06 7.02
N ARG A 3 38.99 -15.00 5.70
CA ARG A 3 38.22 -14.11 4.85
C ARG A 3 37.45 -14.93 3.84
N LYS A 4 36.15 -14.70 3.73
CA LYS A 4 35.27 -15.41 2.79
C LYS A 4 34.47 -14.45 1.94
N ARG A 5 34.33 -14.83 0.67
CA ARG A 5 33.40 -14.23 -0.28
C ARG A 5 32.23 -15.19 -0.45
N VAL A 6 31.03 -14.68 -0.26
CA VAL A 6 29.79 -15.45 -0.38
C VAL A 6 28.92 -14.78 -1.43
N ILE A 7 28.31 -15.58 -2.29
CA ILE A 7 27.44 -15.13 -3.37
C ILE A 7 26.09 -15.81 -3.20
N ILE A 8 25.03 -15.01 -3.11
CA ILE A 8 23.65 -15.50 -3.06
C ILE A 8 22.96 -15.11 -4.38
N VAL A 9 22.57 -16.09 -5.18
CA VAL A 9 21.90 -15.89 -6.48
C VAL A 9 20.40 -16.12 -6.34
N GLY A 10 19.59 -15.32 -7.03
CA GLY A 10 18.13 -15.49 -7.11
C GLY A 10 17.40 -14.15 -7.12
N LYS A 11 16.12 -14.11 -6.74
CA LYS A 11 15.38 -12.85 -6.55
C LYS A 11 15.79 -12.21 -5.22
N VAL A 12 16.90 -11.47 -5.22
CA VAL A 12 17.56 -10.96 -4.01
C VAL A 12 17.79 -9.43 -4.01
N HIS A 13 17.50 -8.74 -5.10
CA HIS A 13 17.55 -7.27 -5.13
C HIS A 13 16.23 -6.66 -4.65
N ASP A 14 16.32 -5.48 -4.01
CA ASP A 14 15.18 -4.69 -3.53
C ASP A 14 14.17 -5.44 -2.63
N VAL A 15 14.60 -6.56 -2.04
CA VAL A 15 13.83 -7.36 -1.06
C VAL A 15 14.38 -7.24 0.38
N GLY A 16 15.30 -6.30 0.62
CA GLY A 16 15.85 -6.04 1.96
C GLY A 16 17.03 -6.93 2.36
N TYR A 17 17.65 -7.65 1.41
CA TYR A 17 18.72 -8.61 1.72
C TYR A 17 19.97 -7.97 2.34
N ARG A 18 20.44 -6.84 1.83
CA ARG A 18 21.64 -6.15 2.35
C ARG A 18 21.49 -5.68 3.81
N PRO A 19 20.40 -4.98 4.21
CA PRO A 19 20.13 -4.69 5.62
C PRO A 19 19.98 -5.94 6.50
N PHE A 20 19.33 -6.99 5.98
CA PHE A 20 19.18 -8.26 6.70
C PHE A 20 20.54 -8.90 7.02
N LEU A 21 21.43 -8.97 6.04
CA LEU A 21 22.79 -9.50 6.22
C LEU A 21 23.63 -8.67 7.19
N LEU A 22 23.52 -7.34 7.10
CA LEU A 22 24.17 -6.43 8.04
C LEU A 22 23.67 -6.67 9.48
N GLY A 23 22.37 -6.89 9.66
CA GLY A 23 21.80 -7.22 10.97
C GLY A 23 22.37 -8.52 11.54
N ILE A 24 22.55 -9.56 10.71
CA ILE A 24 23.18 -10.82 11.12
C ILE A 24 24.65 -10.57 11.50
N ALA A 25 25.42 -9.87 10.66
CA ALA A 25 26.82 -9.58 10.92
C ALA A 25 27.01 -8.77 12.22
N GLY A 26 26.13 -7.80 12.46
CA GLY A 26 26.04 -7.01 13.68
C GLY A 26 25.79 -7.89 14.91
N PHE A 27 24.78 -8.78 14.83
CA PHE A 27 24.45 -9.71 15.91
C PHE A 27 25.60 -10.65 16.28
N LEU A 28 26.36 -11.12 15.28
CA LEU A 28 27.52 -12.00 15.50
C LEU A 28 28.80 -11.25 15.89
N GLY A 29 28.77 -9.91 15.93
CA GLY A 29 29.94 -9.09 16.22
C GLY A 29 31.05 -9.26 15.17
N ILE A 30 30.70 -9.31 13.88
CA ILE A 30 31.65 -9.39 12.77
C ILE A 30 32.15 -7.97 12.44
N GLU A 31 33.38 -7.63 12.84
CA GLU A 31 33.89 -6.26 12.74
C GLU A 31 34.07 -5.75 11.29
N ARG A 32 34.27 -6.67 10.34
CA ARG A 32 34.56 -6.35 8.95
C ARG A 32 33.60 -7.09 8.03
N PHE A 33 32.76 -6.33 7.34
CA PHE A 33 31.63 -6.82 6.58
C PHE A 33 31.34 -5.89 5.40
N TYR A 34 31.04 -6.47 4.25
CA TYR A 34 30.51 -5.78 3.09
C TYR A 34 29.45 -6.64 2.42
N ALA A 35 28.42 -6.02 1.88
CA ALA A 35 27.51 -6.70 0.97
C ALA A 35 27.03 -5.75 -0.13
N ASP A 36 26.97 -6.23 -1.36
CA ASP A 36 26.39 -5.44 -2.45
C ASP A 36 25.66 -6.27 -3.50
N ASN A 37 24.78 -5.59 -4.22
CA ASN A 37 24.03 -6.17 -5.31
C ASN A 37 24.91 -6.24 -6.54
N ILE A 38 25.10 -7.43 -7.08
CA ILE A 38 25.80 -7.68 -8.34
C ILE A 38 24.90 -8.43 -9.32
N MET A 39 25.35 -8.50 -10.57
CA MET A 39 24.70 -9.30 -11.62
C MET A 39 25.67 -10.39 -12.06
N ILE A 40 25.22 -11.64 -12.02
CA ILE A 40 25.99 -12.81 -12.48
C ILE A 40 25.19 -13.46 -13.59
N GLU A 41 25.74 -13.50 -14.81
CA GLU A 41 25.07 -14.10 -15.97
C GLU A 41 23.65 -13.56 -16.21
N GLY A 42 23.44 -12.26 -15.95
CA GLY A 42 22.13 -11.61 -16.08
C GLY A 42 21.14 -11.91 -14.95
N LYS A 43 21.52 -12.71 -13.95
CA LYS A 43 20.73 -12.95 -12.74
C LYS A 43 21.15 -12.01 -11.62
N GLN A 44 20.17 -11.68 -10.77
CA GLN A 44 20.41 -10.93 -9.55
C GLN A 44 21.20 -11.78 -8.56
N ALA A 45 22.23 -11.18 -7.97
CA ALA A 45 22.96 -11.78 -6.87
C ALA A 45 23.36 -10.74 -5.82
N VAL A 46 23.61 -11.21 -4.59
CA VAL A 46 24.21 -10.41 -3.52
C VAL A 46 25.56 -11.02 -3.20
N GLU A 47 26.61 -10.22 -3.38
CA GLU A 47 27.95 -10.53 -2.92
C GLU A 47 28.09 -10.09 -1.46
N ILE A 48 28.80 -10.90 -0.68
CA ILE A 48 29.07 -10.68 0.73
C ILE A 48 30.55 -10.95 0.96
N LEU A 49 31.24 -10.04 1.64
CA LEU A 49 32.62 -10.23 2.07
C LEU A 49 32.67 -10.21 3.59
N LEU A 50 33.32 -11.21 4.16
CA LEU A 50 33.45 -11.44 5.59
C LEU A 50 34.93 -11.51 5.97
N ASP A 51 35.32 -10.82 7.04
CA ASP A 51 36.61 -11.01 7.71
C ASP A 51 36.36 -11.15 9.21
N SER A 52 36.50 -12.38 9.73
CA SER A 52 36.22 -12.71 11.13
C SER A 52 36.83 -14.05 11.56
N SER A 53 36.52 -14.55 12.74
CA SER A 53 36.87 -15.92 13.14
C SER A 53 36.06 -16.97 12.36
N GLU A 54 36.61 -18.17 12.18
CA GLU A 54 35.93 -19.25 11.45
C GLU A 54 34.57 -19.60 12.09
N ASP A 55 34.48 -19.61 13.43
CA ASP A 55 33.23 -19.87 14.15
C ASP A 55 32.13 -18.87 13.80
N LYS A 56 32.48 -17.57 13.73
CA LYS A 56 31.54 -16.51 13.37
C LYS A 56 31.11 -16.62 11.91
N ILE A 57 32.05 -16.92 11.01
CA ILE A 57 31.76 -17.13 9.59
C ILE A 57 30.84 -18.35 9.40
N SER A 58 31.14 -19.48 10.06
CA SER A 58 30.29 -20.68 10.00
C SER A 58 28.89 -20.38 10.51
N THR A 59 28.75 -19.70 11.65
CA THR A 59 27.45 -19.32 12.21
C THR A 59 26.69 -18.38 11.28
N PHE A 60 27.39 -17.44 10.63
CA PHE A 60 26.79 -16.57 9.63
C PHE A 60 26.23 -17.36 8.44
N MET A 61 27.00 -18.31 7.92
CA MET A 61 26.59 -19.19 6.81
C MET A 61 25.33 -20.01 7.18
N ASP A 62 25.28 -20.57 8.38
CA ASP A 62 24.11 -21.33 8.86
C ASP A 62 22.85 -20.44 8.93
N LEU A 63 23.00 -19.19 9.36
CA LEU A 63 21.87 -18.27 9.48
C LEU A 63 21.31 -17.86 8.12
N ILE A 64 22.16 -17.58 7.12
CA ILE A 64 21.70 -17.19 5.78
C ILE A 64 21.09 -18.36 4.99
N GLN A 65 21.41 -19.60 5.34
CA GLN A 65 20.76 -20.79 4.78
C GLN A 65 19.37 -21.01 5.38
N ARG A 66 19.20 -20.72 6.68
CA ARG A 66 17.94 -20.96 7.41
C ARG A 66 16.95 -19.80 7.32
N LYS A 67 17.44 -18.57 7.19
CA LYS A 67 16.66 -17.35 7.23
C LYS A 67 16.92 -16.49 6.00
N ARG A 68 15.86 -15.89 5.49
CA ARG A 68 15.90 -14.95 4.36
C ARG A 68 14.80 -13.89 4.51
N PRO A 69 14.90 -12.74 3.84
CA PRO A 69 13.82 -11.77 3.76
C PRO A 69 12.55 -12.40 3.14
N GLU A 70 11.37 -11.92 3.55
CA GLU A 70 10.06 -12.48 3.16
C GLU A 70 9.87 -12.59 1.64
N ASN A 71 10.31 -11.57 0.90
CA ASN A 71 10.13 -11.49 -0.56
C ASN A 71 11.30 -12.06 -1.37
N ALA A 72 12.30 -12.65 -0.71
CA ALA A 72 13.50 -13.17 -1.37
C ALA A 72 13.30 -14.61 -1.84
N VAL A 73 13.77 -14.90 -3.06
CA VAL A 73 13.87 -16.27 -3.58
C VAL A 73 15.34 -16.57 -3.82
N VAL A 74 15.89 -17.52 -3.07
CA VAL A 74 17.29 -17.94 -3.20
C VAL A 74 17.33 -19.18 -4.08
N GLU A 75 18.11 -19.11 -5.16
CA GLU A 75 18.40 -20.23 -6.05
C GLU A 75 19.67 -20.95 -5.60
N GLU A 76 20.69 -20.19 -5.22
CA GLU A 76 22.00 -20.75 -4.93
C GLU A 76 22.79 -19.88 -3.95
N ILE A 77 23.61 -20.53 -3.12
CA ILE A 77 24.60 -19.88 -2.27
C ILE A 77 25.95 -20.55 -2.51
N ARG A 78 26.97 -19.74 -2.87
CA ARG A 78 28.36 -20.18 -3.05
C ARG A 78 29.26 -19.44 -2.08
N ALA A 79 30.30 -20.10 -1.56
CA ALA A 79 31.30 -19.47 -0.71
C ALA A 79 32.71 -19.90 -1.12
N GLU A 80 33.62 -18.94 -1.15
CA GLU A 80 35.02 -19.12 -1.51
C GLU A 80 35.95 -18.31 -0.60
N GLU A 81 37.23 -18.66 -0.56
CA GLU A 81 38.23 -17.87 0.14
C GLU A 81 38.44 -16.53 -0.54
N TYR A 82 38.58 -15.47 0.26
CA TYR A 82 38.78 -14.11 -0.22
C TYR A 82 40.10 -13.54 0.28
N LEU A 83 40.95 -13.10 -0.63
CA LEU A 83 42.28 -12.58 -0.29
C LEU A 83 42.33 -11.04 -0.19
N GLY A 84 41.29 -10.36 -0.65
CA GLY A 84 41.19 -8.90 -0.63
C GLY A 84 40.84 -8.34 0.75
N ASP A 85 40.85 -7.01 0.86
CA ASP A 85 40.42 -6.33 2.09
C ASP A 85 38.89 -6.29 2.17
N VAL A 86 38.39 -6.37 3.40
CA VAL A 86 36.95 -6.25 3.71
C VAL A 86 36.77 -4.99 4.55
N MET A 87 35.88 -4.08 4.20
CA MET A 87 35.74 -2.83 4.94
C MET A 87 35.22 -3.05 6.38
N ARG A 88 35.45 -2.08 7.26
CA ARG A 88 34.87 -2.12 8.62
C ARG A 88 33.35 -2.02 8.52
N MET A 89 32.64 -2.76 9.37
CA MET A 89 31.18 -2.77 9.42
C MET A 89 30.60 -1.37 9.65
N GLU A 90 31.24 -0.54 10.48
CA GLU A 90 30.83 0.85 10.72
C GLU A 90 30.85 1.69 9.43
N ASP A 91 31.87 1.51 8.59
CA ASP A 91 31.99 2.22 7.32
C ASP A 91 30.95 1.72 6.32
N TYR A 92 30.72 0.41 6.29
CA TYR A 92 29.64 -0.18 5.49
C TYR A 92 28.26 0.29 5.95
N TYR A 93 28.01 0.42 7.26
CA TYR A 93 26.76 0.95 7.81
C TYR A 93 26.51 2.38 7.30
N ARG A 94 27.54 3.25 7.34
CA ARG A 94 27.46 4.62 6.81
C ARG A 94 27.20 4.62 5.30
N TYR A 95 27.93 3.80 4.55
CA TYR A 95 27.75 3.64 3.11
C TYR A 95 26.33 3.17 2.76
N LEU A 96 25.85 2.09 3.38
CA LEU A 96 24.52 1.55 3.13
C LEU A 96 23.44 2.58 3.49
N THR A 97 23.61 3.31 4.60
CA THR A 97 22.68 4.38 5.01
C THR A 97 22.60 5.48 3.95
N ALA A 98 23.74 5.95 3.45
CA ALA A 98 23.78 6.97 2.39
C ALA A 98 23.06 6.47 1.11
N MET A 99 23.30 5.21 0.72
CA MET A 99 22.61 4.60 -0.42
C MET A 99 21.09 4.47 -0.21
N GLN A 100 20.63 4.17 1.01
CA GLN A 100 19.19 4.14 1.31
C GLN A 100 18.57 5.54 1.28
N LEU A 101 19.27 6.56 1.78
CA LEU A 101 18.81 7.95 1.71
C LEU A 101 18.68 8.44 0.27
N GLU A 102 19.64 8.10 -0.61
CA GLU A 102 19.58 8.40 -2.04
C GLU A 102 18.33 7.77 -2.69
N LYS A 103 18.08 6.48 -2.41
CA LYS A 103 16.86 5.79 -2.88
C LYS A 103 15.59 6.47 -2.38
N ILE A 104 15.54 6.87 -1.10
CA ILE A 104 14.38 7.58 -0.53
C ILE A 104 14.16 8.91 -1.25
N VAL A 105 15.21 9.68 -1.53
CA VAL A 105 15.09 10.95 -2.26
C VAL A 105 14.56 10.72 -3.69
N SER A 106 15.14 9.74 -4.40
CA SER A 106 14.78 9.43 -5.79
C SER A 106 13.36 8.90 -5.93
N TYR A 107 13.01 7.86 -5.18
CA TYR A 107 11.68 7.24 -5.24
C TYR A 107 10.62 8.06 -4.50
N GLY A 108 10.98 8.73 -3.40
CA GLY A 108 10.08 9.59 -2.64
C GLY A 108 9.56 10.77 -3.46
N GLY A 109 10.43 11.41 -4.24
CA GLY A 109 10.01 12.48 -5.17
C GLY A 109 9.01 12.00 -6.22
N GLN A 110 9.24 10.80 -6.80
CA GLN A 110 8.32 10.19 -7.75
C GLN A 110 6.98 9.81 -7.11
N MET A 111 7.00 9.31 -5.87
CA MET A 111 5.79 8.97 -5.12
C MET A 111 4.93 10.20 -4.85
N LEU A 112 5.53 11.32 -4.43
CA LEU A 112 4.80 12.58 -4.20
C LEU A 112 4.09 13.07 -5.46
N ARG A 113 4.75 13.03 -6.62
CA ARG A 113 4.12 13.41 -7.90
C ARG A 113 2.92 12.52 -8.25
N LYS A 114 3.06 11.19 -8.11
CA LYS A 114 1.94 10.26 -8.35
C LYS A 114 0.78 10.47 -7.36
N GLN A 115 1.09 10.85 -6.13
CA GLN A 115 0.06 11.22 -5.14
C GLN A 115 -0.66 12.51 -5.54
N ASP A 116 0.05 13.54 -6.01
CA ASP A 116 -0.57 14.76 -6.52
C ASP A 116 -1.51 14.49 -7.70
N GLU A 117 -1.09 13.68 -8.66
CA GLU A 117 -1.93 13.23 -9.79
C GLU A 117 -3.18 12.50 -9.30
N THR A 118 -3.03 11.59 -8.34
CA THR A 118 -4.16 10.84 -7.74
C THR A 118 -5.14 11.79 -7.04
N ILE A 119 -4.63 12.77 -6.28
CA ILE A 119 -5.44 13.78 -5.59
C ILE A 119 -6.20 14.65 -6.59
N GLN A 120 -5.59 15.02 -7.72
CA GLN A 120 -6.28 15.79 -8.77
C GLN A 120 -7.48 15.01 -9.32
N VAL A 121 -7.28 13.74 -9.69
CA VAL A 121 -8.35 12.85 -10.17
C VAL A 121 -9.48 12.74 -9.14
N ILE A 122 -9.14 12.51 -7.86
CA ILE A 122 -10.14 12.43 -6.78
C ILE A 122 -10.92 13.74 -6.63
N LYS A 123 -10.26 14.89 -6.71
CA LYS A 123 -10.93 16.21 -6.63
C LYS A 123 -11.89 16.43 -7.79
N GLU A 124 -11.51 16.05 -9.00
CA GLU A 124 -12.34 16.18 -10.19
C GLU A 124 -13.56 15.28 -10.15
N GLU A 125 -13.38 14.00 -9.88
CA GLU A 125 -14.48 13.04 -9.75
C GLU A 125 -15.41 13.39 -8.57
N GLY A 126 -14.84 13.86 -7.45
CA GLY A 126 -15.62 14.38 -6.33
C GLY A 126 -16.49 15.59 -6.70
N LYS A 127 -15.99 16.51 -7.55
CA LYS A 127 -16.78 17.64 -8.07
C LYS A 127 -17.92 17.16 -8.98
N LYS A 128 -17.64 16.23 -9.90
CA LYS A 128 -18.66 15.65 -10.79
C LYS A 128 -19.77 14.96 -9.99
N THR A 129 -19.37 14.15 -9.01
CA THR A 129 -20.29 13.43 -8.12
C THR A 129 -21.18 14.39 -7.33
N ARG A 130 -20.61 15.44 -6.72
CA ARG A 130 -21.39 16.47 -6.01
C ARG A 130 -22.39 17.18 -6.91
N LYS A 131 -21.99 17.54 -8.14
CA LYS A 131 -22.90 18.15 -9.13
C LYS A 131 -24.05 17.21 -9.46
N MET A 132 -23.76 15.95 -9.77
CA MET A 132 -24.78 14.95 -10.08
C MET A 132 -25.77 14.75 -8.93
N ILE A 133 -25.27 14.62 -7.70
CA ILE A 133 -26.10 14.49 -6.50
C ILE A 133 -26.99 15.72 -6.35
N SER A 134 -26.43 16.94 -6.43
CA SER A 134 -27.22 18.17 -6.30
C SER A 134 -28.34 18.25 -7.34
N SER A 135 -28.05 17.93 -8.61
CA SER A 135 -29.06 17.90 -9.67
C SER A 135 -30.15 16.87 -9.41
N ARG A 136 -29.78 15.66 -8.96
CA ARG A 136 -30.76 14.61 -8.61
C ARG A 136 -31.61 15.01 -7.41
N THR A 137 -31.03 15.61 -6.37
CA THR A 137 -31.76 16.10 -5.19
C THR A 137 -32.77 17.18 -5.58
N LYS A 138 -32.40 18.14 -6.41
CA LYS A 138 -33.32 19.17 -6.92
C LYS A 138 -34.48 18.57 -7.71
N LEU A 139 -34.20 17.59 -8.58
CA LEU A 139 -35.23 16.89 -9.35
C LEU A 139 -36.19 16.09 -8.45
N LEU A 140 -35.66 15.43 -7.40
CA LEU A 140 -36.50 14.72 -6.44
C LEU A 140 -37.39 15.69 -5.66
N SER A 141 -36.85 16.83 -5.22
CA SER A 141 -37.61 17.87 -4.53
C SER A 141 -38.79 18.34 -5.38
N SER A 142 -38.56 18.70 -6.64
CA SER A 142 -39.64 19.19 -7.51
C SER A 142 -40.71 18.13 -7.81
N LYS A 143 -40.31 16.85 -7.91
CA LYS A 143 -41.27 15.74 -8.02
C LYS A 143 -42.10 15.57 -6.75
N LEU A 144 -41.50 15.69 -5.57
CA LEU A 144 -42.21 15.63 -4.30
C LEU A 144 -43.21 16.79 -4.19
N ASP A 145 -42.80 18.03 -4.50
CA ASP A 145 -43.70 19.20 -4.50
C ASP A 145 -44.91 18.99 -5.41
N ASN A 146 -44.70 18.44 -6.61
CA ASN A 146 -45.79 18.15 -7.54
C ASN A 146 -46.73 17.04 -7.02
N ILE A 147 -46.19 15.99 -6.39
CA ILE A 147 -46.99 14.94 -5.76
C ILE A 147 -47.84 15.52 -4.64
N THR A 148 -47.26 16.34 -3.76
CA THR A 148 -47.97 17.00 -2.66
C THR A 148 -49.15 17.81 -3.19
N ARG A 149 -48.93 18.66 -4.20
CA ARG A 149 -50.00 19.45 -4.83
C ARG A 149 -51.11 18.57 -5.42
N LEU A 150 -50.74 17.51 -6.15
CA LEU A 150 -51.73 16.59 -6.73
C LEU A 150 -52.54 15.87 -5.67
N LEU A 151 -51.92 15.49 -4.55
CA LEU A 151 -52.60 14.88 -3.41
C LEU A 151 -53.57 15.86 -2.75
N GLU A 152 -53.17 17.10 -2.50
CA GLU A 152 -54.04 18.15 -1.96
C GLU A 152 -55.29 18.37 -2.85
N GLU A 153 -55.10 18.44 -4.16
CA GLU A 153 -56.20 18.56 -5.13
C GLU A 153 -57.15 17.36 -5.10
N ARG A 154 -56.61 16.13 -4.92
CA ARG A 154 -57.43 14.91 -4.81
C ARG A 154 -58.18 14.84 -3.50
N PHE A 155 -57.53 15.18 -2.38
CA PHE A 155 -58.17 15.20 -1.06
C PHE A 155 -59.33 16.20 -1.03
N LYS A 156 -59.14 17.40 -1.59
CA LYS A 156 -60.21 18.39 -1.70
C LYS A 156 -61.42 17.86 -2.48
N LYS A 157 -61.20 17.21 -3.63
CA LYS A 157 -62.29 16.59 -4.42
C LYS A 157 -62.99 15.47 -3.64
N LEU A 158 -62.22 14.63 -2.93
CA LEU A 158 -62.76 13.57 -2.07
C LEU A 158 -63.62 14.14 -0.94
N GLU A 159 -63.17 15.21 -0.28
CA GLU A 159 -63.95 15.90 0.75
C GLU A 159 -65.28 16.43 0.18
N GLU A 160 -65.24 17.09 -0.98
CA GLU A 160 -66.45 17.57 -1.67
C GLU A 160 -67.41 16.43 -2.04
N ASP A 161 -66.89 15.30 -2.56
CA ASP A 161 -67.70 14.13 -2.90
C ASP A 161 -68.30 13.48 -1.65
N VAL A 162 -67.54 13.35 -0.56
CA VAL A 162 -68.02 12.84 0.73
C VAL A 162 -69.13 13.73 1.29
N GLU A 163 -68.99 15.06 1.22
CA GLU A 163 -70.06 15.97 1.63
C GLU A 163 -71.33 15.83 0.79
N ARG A 164 -71.19 15.61 -0.52
CA ARG A 164 -72.34 15.37 -1.42
C ARG A 164 -73.05 14.08 -1.05
N ILE A 165 -72.30 13.01 -0.79
CA ILE A 165 -72.84 11.71 -0.37
C ILE A 165 -73.56 11.85 0.98
N LYS A 166 -72.93 12.50 1.98
CA LYS A 166 -73.57 12.77 3.28
C LYS A 166 -74.90 13.52 3.12
N ARG A 167 -74.92 14.58 2.30
CA ARG A 167 -76.15 15.34 2.00
C ARG A 167 -77.24 14.49 1.34
N ALA A 168 -76.87 13.60 0.41
CA ALA A 168 -77.82 12.72 -0.26
C ALA A 168 -78.42 11.67 0.68
N LEU A 169 -77.61 11.08 1.56
CA LEU A 169 -78.05 10.12 2.57
C LEU A 169 -79.00 10.74 3.60
N ILE A 170 -78.71 11.95 4.10
CA ILE A 170 -79.62 12.70 4.98
C ILE A 170 -80.97 12.93 4.30
N LYS A 171 -80.98 13.34 3.02
CA LYS A 171 -82.23 13.52 2.25
C LYS A 171 -83.02 12.23 2.06
N ALA A 172 -82.34 11.08 2.06
CA ALA A 172 -82.97 9.76 1.98
C ALA A 172 -83.49 9.24 3.33
N GLY A 173 -83.35 10.00 4.42
CA GLY A 173 -83.79 9.62 5.76
C GLY A 173 -82.86 8.64 6.49
N ILE A 174 -81.62 8.49 6.02
CA ILE A 174 -80.59 7.66 6.66
C ILE A 174 -79.81 8.56 7.62
N ASP A 175 -79.82 8.23 8.91
CA ASP A 175 -79.11 8.98 9.95
C ASP A 175 -77.60 8.67 9.90
N ILE A 176 -76.77 9.71 9.98
CA ILE A 176 -75.31 9.64 9.86
C ILE A 176 -74.73 10.47 10.99
N GLN A 177 -74.24 9.80 12.04
CA GLN A 177 -73.46 10.44 13.11
C GLN A 177 -72.10 10.96 12.60
#